data_AF-A0A445C4T7-F1
#
_entry.id   AF-A0A445C4T7-F1
#
_cell.length_a   1.000
_cell.length_b   1.000
_cell.length_c   1.000
_cell.angle_alpha   90.00
_cell.angle_beta   90.00
_cell.angle_gamma   90.00
#
_symmetry.space_group_name_H-M   'P 1'
#
loop_
_entity.id
_entity.type
_entity.pdbx_description
1 polymer ?
#
loop_
_entity_poly.entity_id
_entity_poly.type
_entity_poly.pdbx_seq_one_letter_code
_entity_poly.pdbx_strand_id
1 'polypeptide(L)'
;MHWIVDKIPDQSLLNTAGWRFIVPQLYRKYPNHDMNLNISLSSPPVVEISKQKAGANVFADLTIDVLEEHEVIPVACISLVIRASGLVKVNGNNLIGAVKLDDFSMSLKWSTIGNLRMYLVQPVVWTLIETVFLPYANLHLSKGFPLPIIHGFTLQEAEIILSDSRITVCSDVSFSDSNKLLFKFIH
;
A
#
# COMPACT_ATOMS: atom_id res chain seq x y z
N MET A 1 -1.02 11.98 6.20
CA MET A 1 -2.19 11.09 6.03
C MET A 1 -2.02 9.97 7.05
N HIS A 2 -2.80 9.95 8.14
CA HIS A 2 -2.72 8.93 9.18
C HIS A 2 -3.67 7.79 8.82
N TRP A 3 -3.10 6.61 8.58
CA TRP A 3 -3.86 5.38 8.29
C TRP A 3 -3.99 4.59 9.59
N ILE A 4 -5.13 4.69 10.26
CA ILE A 4 -5.44 3.78 11.36
C ILE A 4 -5.93 2.49 10.71
N VAL A 5 -5.10 1.45 10.72
CA VAL A 5 -5.51 0.12 10.27
C VAL A 5 -6.35 -0.51 11.37
N ASP A 6 -7.65 -0.24 11.34
CA ASP A 6 -8.59 -0.72 12.37
C ASP A 6 -8.88 -2.23 12.27
N LYS A 7 -8.39 -2.93 11.23
CA LYS A 7 -8.63 -4.36 11.04
C LYS A 7 -7.43 -5.06 10.44
N ILE A 8 -6.61 -5.63 11.31
CA ILE A 8 -5.61 -6.63 10.94
C ILE A 8 -6.32 -8.00 10.91
N PRO A 9 -6.08 -8.86 9.90
CA PRO A 9 -6.78 -10.14 9.78
C PRO A 9 -6.58 -11.05 10.98
N ASP A 10 -5.38 -11.02 11.57
CA ASP A 10 -5.09 -11.73 12.82
C ASP A 10 -5.26 -10.80 14.01
N GLN A 11 -6.45 -10.88 14.62
CA GLN A 11 -6.82 -10.13 15.82
C GLN A 11 -5.95 -10.52 17.04
N SER A 12 -5.30 -11.68 17.04
CA SER A 12 -4.41 -12.06 18.14
C SER A 12 -3.15 -11.19 18.23
N LEU A 13 -2.77 -10.55 17.12
CA LEU A 13 -1.68 -9.56 17.07
C LEU A 13 -2.07 -8.22 17.72
N LEU A 14 -3.36 -8.00 17.98
CA LEU A 14 -3.90 -6.81 18.64
C LEU A 14 -4.06 -7.00 20.15
N ASN A 15 -3.45 -8.05 20.72
CA ASN A 15 -3.33 -8.21 22.16
C ASN A 15 -1.88 -8.57 22.53
N THR A 16 -1.39 -7.97 23.62
CA THR A 16 -0.03 -8.18 24.14
C THR A 16 0.27 -9.65 24.47
N ALA A 17 -0.74 -10.48 24.73
CA ALA A 17 -0.59 -11.93 24.93
C ALA A 17 -0.03 -12.64 23.68
N GLY A 18 -0.45 -12.23 22.49
CA GLY A 18 0.06 -12.76 21.21
C GLY A 18 1.55 -12.44 21.00
N TRP A 19 2.05 -11.39 21.65
CA TRP A 19 3.43 -10.93 21.56
C TRP A 19 4.36 -11.54 22.61
N ARG A 20 3.87 -12.41 23.49
CA ARG A 20 4.65 -13.03 24.58
C ARG A 20 5.95 -13.69 24.11
N PHE A 21 5.97 -14.27 22.90
CA PHE A 21 7.16 -14.91 22.32
C PHE A 21 7.91 -14.02 21.31
N ILE A 22 7.32 -12.91 20.90
CA ILE A 22 7.87 -11.97 19.90
C ILE A 22 8.62 -10.85 20.62
N VAL A 23 7.95 -10.18 21.56
CA VAL A 23 8.48 -9.13 22.42
C VAL A 23 8.09 -9.46 23.87
N PRO A 24 8.82 -10.36 24.56
CA PRO A 24 8.48 -10.77 25.92
C PRO A 24 8.39 -9.61 26.93
N GLN A 25 9.15 -8.53 26.69
CA GLN A 25 9.15 -7.35 27.56
C GLN A 25 7.83 -6.57 27.49
N LEU A 26 7.16 -6.57 26.32
CA LEU A 26 5.83 -5.99 26.14
C LEU A 26 4.82 -6.68 27.06
N TYR A 27 4.74 -8.01 26.97
CA TYR A 27 3.80 -8.81 27.78
C TYR A 27 4.08 -8.71 29.28
N ARG A 28 5.34 -8.60 29.70
CA ARG A 28 5.69 -8.45 31.12
C ARG A 28 5.23 -7.12 31.70
N LYS A 29 5.32 -6.03 30.92
CA LYS A 29 4.94 -4.69 31.38
C LYS A 29 3.45 -4.44 31.26
N TYR A 30 2.83 -4.97 30.21
CA TYR A 30 1.40 -4.82 29.90
C TYR A 30 0.78 -6.19 29.63
N PRO A 31 0.51 -7.01 30.66
CA PRO A 31 -0.02 -8.36 30.46
C PRO A 31 -1.49 -8.33 30.00
N ASN A 32 -1.81 -9.05 28.93
CA ASN A 32 -3.16 -9.22 28.37
C ASN A 32 -3.89 -7.92 27.97
N HIS A 33 -3.17 -6.81 27.86
CA HIS A 33 -3.73 -5.55 27.36
C HIS A 33 -3.97 -5.63 25.86
N ASP A 34 -5.02 -4.94 25.41
CA ASP A 34 -5.26 -4.70 24.00
C ASP A 34 -4.23 -3.72 23.45
N MET A 35 -3.98 -3.80 22.15
CA MET A 35 -2.96 -2.99 21.48
C MET A 35 -3.34 -2.66 20.05
N ASN A 36 -2.86 -1.52 19.58
CA ASN A 36 -2.95 -1.09 18.20
C ASN A 36 -1.58 -1.14 17.53
N LEU A 37 -1.59 -1.49 16.24
CA LEU A 37 -0.44 -1.40 15.36
C LEU A 37 -0.71 -0.30 14.34
N ASN A 38 -0.16 0.89 14.60
CA ASN A 38 -0.39 2.06 13.78
C ASN A 38 0.74 2.21 12.75
N ILE A 39 0.40 2.17 11.46
CA ILE A 39 1.37 2.37 10.38
C ILE A 39 1.06 3.68 9.68
N SER A 40 2.04 4.57 9.65
CA SER A 40 1.94 5.87 9.02
C SER A 40 3.05 6.09 8.00
N LEU A 41 2.76 6.81 6.93
CA LEU A 41 3.78 7.19 5.95
C LEU A 41 4.65 8.30 6.52
N SER A 42 5.96 8.07 6.56
CA SER A 42 6.96 9.03 7.05
C SER A 42 7.27 10.08 5.97
N SER A 43 7.05 9.74 4.70
CA SER A 43 7.15 10.65 3.55
C SER A 43 6.28 10.16 2.39
N PRO A 44 6.04 11.00 1.36
CA PRO A 44 5.44 10.52 0.11
C PRO A 44 6.26 9.37 -0.50
N PRO A 45 5.61 8.34 -1.07
CA PRO A 45 6.29 7.29 -1.82
C PRO A 45 7.09 7.85 -2.99
N VAL A 46 8.28 7.31 -3.22
CA VAL A 46 9.13 7.66 -4.37
C VAL A 46 8.92 6.61 -5.45
N VAL A 47 8.39 7.02 -6.61
CA VAL A 47 8.17 6.15 -7.76
C VAL A 47 9.38 6.21 -8.68
N GLU A 48 9.90 5.04 -9.06
CA GLU A 48 11.03 4.89 -9.96
C GLU A 48 10.59 4.16 -11.22
N ILE A 49 10.69 4.80 -12.37
CA ILE A 49 10.34 4.18 -13.65
C ILE A 49 11.63 3.99 -14.44
N SER A 50 11.86 2.74 -14.84
CA SER A 50 12.97 2.32 -15.69
C SER A 50 12.43 1.56 -16.90
N LYS A 51 13.28 1.34 -17.91
CA LYS A 51 12.93 0.52 -19.09
C LYS A 51 12.40 -0.88 -18.76
N GLN A 52 12.78 -1.44 -17.60
CA GLN A 52 12.47 -2.82 -17.23
C GLN A 52 11.30 -2.91 -16.25
N LYS A 53 11.13 -1.91 -15.38
CA LYS A 53 10.14 -1.95 -14.29
C LYS A 53 9.71 -0.57 -13.83
N ALA A 54 8.46 -0.50 -13.35
CA ALA A 54 8.00 0.55 -12.45
C ALA A 54 8.17 0.04 -11.00
N GLY A 55 8.86 0.80 -10.17
CA GLY A 55 9.12 0.52 -8.77
C GLY A 55 8.62 1.65 -7.87
N ALA A 56 8.48 1.35 -6.59
CA ALA A 56 8.17 2.32 -5.55
C ALA A 56 8.97 2.03 -4.29
N ASN A 57 9.57 3.08 -3.72
CA ASN A 57 10.13 3.09 -2.37
C ASN A 57 9.14 3.79 -1.43
N VAL A 58 8.69 3.08 -0.41
CA VAL A 58 7.73 3.58 0.58
C VAL A 58 8.43 3.65 1.94
N PHE A 59 8.37 4.81 2.56
CA PHE A 59 8.92 5.05 3.89
C PHE A 59 7.76 5.18 4.88
N ALA A 60 7.75 4.32 5.89
CA ALA A 60 6.68 4.25 6.86
C ALA A 60 7.21 4.00 8.28
N ASP A 61 6.41 4.33 9.27
CA ASP A 61 6.67 4.08 10.68
C ASP A 61 5.55 3.21 11.24
N LEU A 62 5.92 2.08 11.84
CA LEU A 62 5.03 1.24 12.64
C LEU A 62 5.20 1.59 14.12
N THR A 63 4.14 2.08 14.73
CA THR A 63 4.06 2.33 16.17
C THR A 63 3.22 1.24 16.83
N ILE A 64 3.75 0.68 17.91
CA ILE A 64 3.05 -0.27 18.77
C ILE A 64 2.47 0.54 19.93
N ASP A 65 1.14 0.56 20.02
CA ASP A 65 0.41 1.28 21.04
C ASP A 65 -0.30 0.29 21.96
N VAL A 66 -0.16 0.43 23.28
CA VAL A 66 -0.93 -0.33 24.27
C VAL A 66 -2.15 0.49 24.67
N LEU A 67 -3.30 -0.16 24.77
CA LEU A 67 -4.55 0.44 25.20
C LEU A 67 -4.76 0.15 26.69
N GLU A 68 -4.75 1.20 27.51
CA GLU A 68 -4.95 1.12 28.96
C GLU A 68 -6.15 1.98 29.35
N GLU A 69 -7.31 1.34 29.56
CA GLU A 69 -8.62 1.95 29.83
C GLU A 69 -9.02 3.12 28.90
N HIS A 70 -8.50 4.31 29.15
CA HIS A 70 -8.79 5.55 28.43
C HIS A 70 -7.54 6.22 27.83
N GLU A 71 -6.39 5.55 27.88
CA GLU A 71 -5.11 6.04 27.38
C GLU A 71 -4.54 5.13 26.28
N VAL A 72 -3.98 5.76 25.25
CA VAL A 72 -3.23 5.09 24.19
C VAL A 72 -1.75 5.38 24.44
N ILE A 73 -1.02 4.35 24.86
CA ILE A 73 0.38 4.48 25.30
C ILE A 73 1.30 3.93 24.19
N PRO A 74 2.04 4.78 23.46
CA PRO A 74 2.97 4.32 22.44
C PRO A 74 4.23 3.74 23.11
N VAL A 75 4.54 2.46 22.85
CA VAL A 75 5.59 1.70 23.55
C VAL A 75 6.82 1.40 22.71
N ALA A 76 6.69 1.39 21.39
CA ALA A 76 7.81 1.25 20.46
C ALA A 76 7.46 1.84 19.09
N CYS A 77 8.48 2.32 18.38
CA CYS A 77 8.36 2.75 16.99
C CYS A 77 9.45 2.13 16.13
N ILE A 78 9.05 1.59 14.99
CA ILE A 78 9.88 0.87 14.03
C ILE A 78 9.80 1.61 12.69
N SER A 79 10.95 2.01 12.17
CA SER A 79 11.08 2.53 10.81
C SER A 79 10.98 1.39 9.81
N LEU A 80 10.26 1.60 8.72
CA LEU A 80 10.10 0.68 7.61
C LEU A 80 10.54 1.34 6.31
N VAL A 81 11.32 0.61 5.51
CA VAL A 81 11.60 0.95 4.11
C VAL A 81 11.11 -0.22 3.27
N ILE A 82 10.02 0.01 2.53
CA ILE A 82 9.33 -1.00 1.74
C ILE A 82 9.63 -0.76 0.27
N ARG A 83 10.09 -1.81 -0.41
CA ARG A 83 10.37 -1.80 -1.86
C ARG A 83 9.33 -2.62 -2.57
N ALA A 84 8.67 -2.00 -3.55
CA ALA A 84 7.63 -2.64 -4.34
C ALA A 84 7.92 -2.45 -5.83
N SER A 85 7.48 -3.41 -6.63
CA SER A 85 7.45 -3.27 -8.08
C SER A 85 6.03 -3.40 -8.59
N GLY A 86 5.73 -2.74 -9.70
CA GLY A 86 4.39 -2.65 -10.23
C GLY A 86 4.31 -2.90 -11.73
N LEU A 87 3.12 -3.28 -12.14
CA LEU A 87 2.68 -3.38 -13.52
C LEU A 87 1.71 -2.25 -13.81
N VAL A 88 1.82 -1.69 -15.00
CA VAL A 88 0.94 -0.64 -15.51
C VAL A 88 0.27 -1.15 -16.77
N LYS A 89 -1.04 -0.94 -16.89
CA LYS A 89 -1.84 -1.39 -18.04
C LYS A 89 -2.87 -0.32 -18.41
N VAL A 90 -3.31 -0.35 -19.65
CA VAL A 90 -4.50 0.41 -20.08
C VAL A 90 -5.72 -0.49 -20.00
N ASN A 91 -6.80 0.01 -19.41
CA ASN A 91 -8.10 -0.64 -19.41
C ASN A 91 -9.17 0.37 -19.85
N GLY A 92 -9.69 0.17 -21.06
CA GLY A 92 -10.52 1.17 -21.74
C GLY A 92 -9.77 2.49 -21.87
N ASN A 93 -10.30 3.53 -21.23
CA ASN A 93 -9.73 4.89 -21.26
C ASN A 93 -8.94 5.23 -19.97
N ASN A 94 -8.63 4.24 -19.14
CA ASN A 94 -7.95 4.42 -17.85
C ASN A 94 -6.58 3.74 -17.83
N LEU A 95 -5.62 4.40 -17.19
CA LEU A 95 -4.34 3.81 -16.81
C LEU A 95 -4.51 3.14 -15.44
N ILE A 96 -4.48 1.82 -15.40
CA ILE A 96 -4.57 1.04 -14.17
C ILE A 96 -3.20 0.50 -13.78
N GLY A 97 -3.04 0.19 -12.49
CA GLY A 97 -1.83 -0.40 -11.97
C GLY A 97 -2.09 -1.56 -11.01
N ALA A 98 -1.04 -2.33 -10.77
CA ALA A 98 -0.95 -3.26 -9.65
C ALA A 98 0.49 -3.26 -9.15
N VAL A 99 0.68 -3.39 -7.84
CA VAL A 99 1.97 -3.51 -7.17
C VAL A 99 2.08 -4.84 -6.45
N LYS A 100 3.32 -5.30 -6.32
CA LYS A 100 3.73 -6.42 -5.48
C LYS A 100 4.86 -5.97 -4.56
N LEU A 101 4.95 -6.60 -3.39
CA LEU A 101 6.09 -6.42 -2.50
C LEU A 101 7.33 -7.09 -3.12
N ASP A 102 8.45 -6.38 -3.18
CA ASP A 102 9.75 -6.96 -3.53
C ASP A 102 10.48 -7.37 -2.24
N ASP A 103 10.69 -6.40 -1.34
CA ASP A 103 11.24 -6.63 -0.01
C ASP A 103 10.88 -5.48 0.94
N PHE A 104 11.24 -5.62 2.21
CA PHE A 104 11.31 -4.49 3.12
C PHE A 104 12.48 -4.62 4.09
N SER A 105 12.89 -3.49 4.65
CA SER A 105 13.81 -3.43 5.78
C SER A 105 13.18 -2.66 6.93
N MET A 106 13.67 -2.92 8.14
CA MET A 106 13.14 -2.29 9.34
C MET A 106 14.22 -2.05 10.39
N SER A 107 14.04 -0.98 11.15
CA SER A 107 14.94 -0.61 12.24
C SER A 107 14.17 0.00 13.41
N LEU A 108 14.61 -0.26 14.63
CA LEU A 108 13.98 0.33 15.82
C LEU A 108 14.35 1.82 15.89
N LYS A 109 13.35 2.71 15.88
CA LYS A 109 13.55 4.16 16.10
C LYS A 109 13.70 4.45 17.58
N TRP A 110 12.77 3.95 18.39
CA TRP A 110 12.79 4.09 19.85
C TRP A 110 11.90 3.02 20.50
N SER A 111 12.11 2.77 21.80
CA SER A 111 11.23 1.92 22.61
C SER A 111 11.30 2.24 24.10
N THR A 112 10.16 2.16 24.78
CA THR A 112 10.03 2.28 26.25
C THR A 112 9.91 0.92 26.95
N ILE A 113 9.97 -0.18 26.17
CA ILE A 113 9.91 -1.58 26.61
C ILE A 113 11.22 -2.33 26.33
N GLY A 114 12.32 -1.58 26.16
CA GLY A 114 13.65 -2.12 25.92
C GLY A 114 13.92 -2.45 24.44
N ASN A 115 14.98 -3.24 24.20
CA ASN A 115 15.35 -3.60 22.83
C ASN A 115 14.41 -4.69 22.26
N LEU A 116 14.00 -4.53 21.01
CA LEU A 116 13.18 -5.49 20.29
C LEU A 116 14.04 -6.32 19.33
N ARG A 117 13.80 -7.63 19.32
CA ARG A 117 14.45 -8.54 18.37
C ARG A 117 13.76 -8.42 17.02
N MET A 118 14.30 -7.57 16.14
CA MET A 118 13.71 -7.27 14.83
C MET A 118 13.32 -8.52 14.03
N TYR A 119 14.18 -9.55 14.00
CA TYR A 119 13.89 -10.80 13.28
C TYR A 119 12.62 -11.53 13.76
N LEU A 120 12.20 -11.34 15.02
CA LEU A 120 10.93 -11.88 15.55
C LEU A 120 9.73 -11.04 15.13
N VAL A 121 9.91 -9.73 14.96
CA VAL A 121 8.86 -8.79 14.55
C VAL A 121 8.63 -8.85 13.03
N GLN A 122 9.63 -9.26 12.26
CA GLN A 122 9.59 -9.30 10.79
C GLN A 122 8.39 -10.05 10.22
N PRO A 123 8.04 -11.28 10.69
CA PRO A 123 6.93 -12.03 10.13
C PRO A 123 5.59 -11.35 10.36
N VAL A 124 5.45 -10.62 11.48
CA VAL A 124 4.25 -9.82 11.77
C VAL A 124 4.13 -8.69 10.76
N VAL A 125 5.21 -7.90 10.57
CA VAL A 125 5.23 -6.79 9.61
C VAL A 125 4.99 -7.29 8.17
N TRP A 126 5.61 -8.40 7.79
CA TRP A 126 5.38 -9.05 6.49
C TRP A 126 3.89 -9.35 6.29
N THR A 127 3.25 -9.98 7.28
CA THR A 127 1.83 -10.31 7.25
C THR A 127 0.97 -9.06 7.12
N LEU A 128 1.28 -7.99 7.84
CA LEU A 128 0.56 -6.72 7.72
C LEU A 128 0.65 -6.14 6.31
N ILE A 129 1.86 -6.08 5.74
CA ILE A 129 2.07 -5.55 4.39
C ILE A 129 1.30 -6.37 3.36
N GLU A 130 1.43 -7.69 3.37
CA GLU A 130 0.82 -8.59 2.38
C GLU A 130 -0.71 -8.67 2.49
N THR A 131 -1.27 -8.61 3.70
CA THR A 131 -2.70 -8.87 3.91
C THR A 131 -3.56 -7.61 4.05
N VAL A 132 -2.95 -6.47 4.38
CA VAL A 132 -3.67 -5.21 4.58
C VAL A 132 -3.23 -4.17 3.54
N PHE A 133 -1.95 -3.80 3.53
CA PHE A 133 -1.49 -2.65 2.74
C PHE A 133 -1.45 -2.94 1.25
N LEU A 134 -0.95 -4.11 0.86
CA LEU A 134 -0.80 -4.47 -0.55
C LEU A 134 -2.18 -4.63 -1.24
N PRO A 135 -3.18 -5.33 -0.65
CA PRO A 135 -4.52 -5.38 -1.20
C PRO A 135 -5.18 -3.99 -1.27
N TYR A 136 -4.98 -3.16 -0.25
CA TYR A 136 -5.50 -1.79 -0.23
C TYR A 136 -4.91 -0.93 -1.36
N ALA A 137 -3.59 -0.97 -1.55
CA ALA A 137 -2.91 -0.26 -2.62
C ALA A 137 -3.41 -0.74 -4.00
N ASN A 138 -3.51 -2.06 -4.20
CA ASN A 138 -3.99 -2.64 -5.45
C ASN A 138 -5.46 -2.32 -5.74
N LEU A 139 -6.31 -2.22 -4.71
CA LEU A 139 -7.68 -1.77 -4.87
C LEU A 139 -7.77 -0.34 -5.41
N HIS A 140 -6.85 0.55 -5.01
CA HIS A 140 -6.82 1.92 -5.56
C HIS A 140 -6.19 2.00 -6.93
N LEU A 141 -5.07 1.31 -7.15
CA LEU A 141 -4.38 1.31 -8.44
C LEU A 141 -5.24 0.68 -9.54
N SER A 142 -6.10 -0.29 -9.19
CA SER A 142 -7.03 -0.92 -10.14
C SER A 142 -8.20 -0.02 -10.55
N LYS A 143 -8.59 0.98 -9.73
CA LYS A 143 -9.51 2.04 -10.17
C LYS A 143 -8.89 2.88 -11.29
N GLY A 144 -7.57 3.06 -11.21
CA GLY A 144 -6.75 3.71 -12.21
C GLY A 144 -6.89 5.23 -12.25
N PHE A 145 -6.26 5.81 -13.26
CA PHE A 145 -6.25 7.22 -13.58
C PHE A 145 -6.79 7.42 -15.00
N PRO A 146 -7.82 8.25 -15.22
CA PRO A 146 -8.39 8.46 -16.54
C PRO A 146 -7.38 9.17 -17.44
N LEU A 147 -7.16 8.62 -18.63
CA LEU A 147 -6.28 9.22 -19.62
C LEU A 147 -6.97 10.40 -20.31
N PRO A 148 -6.25 11.48 -20.64
CA PRO A 148 -6.82 12.63 -21.34
C PRO A 148 -7.13 12.24 -22.79
N ILE A 149 -8.39 11.90 -23.07
CA ILE A 149 -8.88 11.48 -24.40
C ILE A 149 -9.98 12.42 -24.85
N ILE A 150 -10.02 12.71 -26.15
CA ILE A 150 -11.04 13.53 -26.77
C ILE A 150 -12.39 12.81 -26.66
N HIS A 151 -13.44 13.55 -26.29
CA HIS A 151 -14.80 13.01 -26.21
C HIS A 151 -15.22 12.36 -27.53
N GLY A 152 -15.90 11.21 -27.42
CA GLY A 152 -16.30 10.43 -28.57
C GLY A 152 -15.22 9.49 -29.11
N PHE A 153 -14.09 9.32 -28.42
CA PHE A 153 -13.06 8.35 -28.77
C PHE A 153 -12.73 7.41 -27.61
N THR A 154 -12.32 6.19 -27.95
CA THR A 154 -11.80 5.18 -27.03
C THR A 154 -10.46 4.66 -27.53
N LEU A 155 -9.58 4.32 -26.59
CA LEU A 155 -8.30 3.68 -26.91
C LEU A 155 -8.52 2.25 -27.40
N GLN A 156 -7.79 1.86 -28.44
CA GLN A 156 -7.69 0.50 -28.97
C GLN A 156 -6.24 0.07 -29.06
N GLU A 157 -6.01 -1.23 -28.83
CA GLU A 157 -4.69 -1.87 -28.96
C GLU A 157 -3.58 -1.09 -28.23
N ALA A 158 -3.90 -0.59 -27.04
CA ALA A 158 -3.00 0.25 -26.28
C ALA A 158 -1.79 -0.53 -25.74
N GLU A 159 -0.60 0.00 -25.98
CA GLU A 159 0.68 -0.48 -25.47
C GLU A 159 1.24 0.49 -24.42
N ILE A 160 1.87 -0.07 -23.39
CA ILE A 160 2.62 0.68 -22.39
C ILE A 160 4.11 0.51 -22.67
N ILE A 161 4.80 1.63 -22.88
CA ILE A 161 6.26 1.66 -23.02
C ILE A 161 6.84 2.36 -21.79
N LEU A 162 7.65 1.62 -21.03
CA LEU A 162 8.41 2.18 -19.91
C LEU A 162 9.75 2.72 -20.41
N SER A 163 10.08 3.93 -19.99
CA SER A 163 11.39 4.56 -20.23
C SER A 163 11.84 5.32 -18.99
N ASP A 164 13.07 5.79 -18.97
CA ASP A 164 13.66 6.38 -17.77
C ASP A 164 12.82 7.59 -17.31
N SER A 165 12.19 7.44 -16.14
CA SER A 165 11.25 8.39 -15.52
C SER A 165 9.95 8.65 -16.30
N ARG A 166 9.54 7.79 -17.25
CA ARG A 166 8.32 8.00 -18.05
C ARG A 166 7.55 6.72 -18.35
N ILE A 167 6.23 6.83 -18.28
CA ILE A 167 5.27 5.86 -18.82
C ILE A 167 4.67 6.48 -20.07
N THR A 168 4.89 5.85 -21.22
CA THR A 168 4.29 6.26 -22.48
C THR A 168 3.15 5.31 -22.82
N VAL A 169 1.99 5.87 -23.16
CA VAL A 169 0.84 5.13 -23.68
C VAL A 169 0.78 5.36 -25.19
N CYS A 170 0.95 4.30 -25.97
CA CYS A 170 0.77 4.31 -27.43
C CYS A 170 -0.51 3.54 -27.74
N SER A 171 -1.41 4.08 -28.55
CA SER A 171 -2.69 3.44 -28.82
C SER A 171 -3.32 3.99 -30.09
N ASP A 172 -4.04 3.14 -30.79
CA ASP A 172 -4.99 3.57 -31.80
C ASP A 172 -6.26 4.12 -31.15
N VAL A 173 -7.04 4.90 -31.89
CA VAL A 173 -8.30 5.46 -31.41
C VAL A 173 -9.45 5.04 -32.29
N SER A 174 -10.57 4.67 -31.65
CA SER A 174 -11.82 4.39 -32.34
C SER A 174 -12.91 5.35 -31.90
N PHE A 175 -13.78 5.75 -32.83
CA PHE A 175 -14.96 6.54 -32.49
C PHE A 175 -15.91 5.72 -31.59
N SER A 176 -16.28 6.30 -30.45
CA SER A 176 -17.23 5.75 -29.51
C SER A 176 -18.65 5.91 -30.07
N ASP A 177 -19.26 4.80 -30.44
CA ASP A 177 -20.61 4.72 -31.05
C ASP A 177 -21.77 5.17 -30.14
N SER A 178 -21.49 5.83 -29.02
CA SER A 178 -22.48 6.37 -28.07
C SER A 178 -23.43 7.40 -28.71
N ASN A 179 -23.09 7.95 -29.88
CA ASN A 179 -23.91 8.95 -30.61
C ASN A 179 -24.65 8.40 -31.84
N LYS A 180 -24.62 7.09 -32.13
CA LYS A 180 -25.42 6.53 -33.26
C LYS A 180 -26.93 6.65 -33.07
N LEU A 181 -27.43 6.97 -31.87
CA LEU A 181 -28.86 7.18 -31.62
C LEU A 181 -29.35 8.60 -31.98
N LEU A 182 -28.47 9.60 -32.13
CA LEU A 182 -28.89 10.96 -32.49
C LEU A 182 -29.02 11.18 -34.01
N PHE A 183 -28.34 10.38 -34.83
CA PHE A 183 -28.41 10.48 -36.29
C PHE A 183 -29.44 9.57 -36.96
N LYS A 184 -30.15 8.70 -36.20
CA LYS A 184 -31.21 7.84 -36.74
C LYS A 184 -32.59 8.49 -36.79
N PHE A 185 -32.76 9.72 -36.30
CA PHE A 185 -34.05 10.44 -36.28
C PHE A 185 -34.15 11.60 -37.30
N ILE A 186 -33.20 11.70 -38.24
CA ILE A 186 -33.27 12.68 -39.33
C ILE A 186 -33.22 11.93 -40.66
N HIS A 187 -34.30 11.23 -41.01
CA HIS A 187 -34.74 10.93 -42.38
C HIS A 187 -36.23 10.61 -42.37
#